data_AF-A0A845A2S4-F1
#
_entry.id   AF-A0A845A2S4-F1
#
_cell.length_a   1.000
_cell.length_b   1.000
_cell.length_c   1.000
_cell.angle_alpha   90.00
_cell.angle_beta   90.00
_cell.angle_gamma   90.00
#
_symmetry.space_group_name_H-M   'P 1'
#
loop_
_entity.id
_entity.type
_entity.pdbx_description
1 polymer ?
#
loop_
_entity_poly.entity_id
_entity_poly.type
_entity_poly.pdbx_seq_one_letter_code
_entity_poly.pdbx_strand_id
1 'polypeptide(L)'
;MTQAILPITDLPAQALDAAAHFHAEYLPQARELLEGPVDALLLHFPSDDPAQRGWQLAAVQSLARMAAPKRVNGIAGPEQPSAADIADWLEAAPGITGQLLRFGGNAL
;
A
#
# COMPACT_ATOMS: atom_id res chain seq x y z
N MET A 1 -9.62 -2.78 15.42
CA MET A 1 -9.56 -1.65 14.48
C MET A 1 -9.99 -2.20 13.15
N THR A 2 -10.78 -1.48 12.36
CA THR A 2 -11.19 -1.97 11.03
C THR A 2 -10.13 -1.58 10.00
N GLN A 3 -9.59 -2.57 9.29
CA GLN A 3 -8.60 -2.35 8.25
C GLN A 3 -9.11 -2.80 6.89
N ALA A 4 -9.01 -1.93 5.88
CA ALA A 4 -9.25 -2.29 4.49
C ALA A 4 -7.94 -2.65 3.77
N ILE A 5 -8.05 -3.53 2.77
CA ILE A 5 -6.96 -3.86 1.85
C ILE A 5 -7.39 -3.42 0.46
N LEU A 6 -6.56 -2.60 -0.21
CA LEU A 6 -6.76 -2.21 -1.60
C LEU A 6 -5.74 -2.95 -2.50
N PRO A 7 -6.15 -4.01 -3.21
CA PRO A 7 -5.29 -4.65 -4.20
C PRO A 7 -5.08 -3.73 -5.40
N ILE A 8 -3.84 -3.58 -5.82
CA ILE A 8 -3.43 -2.81 -6.99
C ILE A 8 -2.98 -3.80 -8.06
N THR A 9 -3.59 -3.72 -9.23
CA THR A 9 -3.36 -4.64 -10.35
C THR A 9 -3.03 -3.84 -11.61
N ASP A 10 -2.65 -4.54 -12.68
CA ASP A 10 -2.59 -3.99 -14.04
C ASP A 10 -1.73 -2.71 -14.21
N LEU A 11 -0.73 -2.51 -13.34
CA LEU A 11 0.19 -1.39 -13.44
C LEU A 11 1.13 -1.55 -14.65
N PRO A 12 1.36 -0.48 -15.43
CA PRO A 12 2.44 -0.44 -16.41
C PRO A 12 3.80 -0.83 -15.83
N ALA A 13 4.67 -1.46 -16.63
CA ALA A 13 6.00 -1.86 -16.19
C ALA A 13 6.93 -0.65 -15.92
N GLN A 14 6.80 0.43 -16.69
CA GLN A 14 7.61 1.63 -16.52
C GLN A 14 7.15 2.41 -15.29
N ALA A 15 8.07 2.72 -14.37
CA ALA A 15 7.73 3.28 -13.06
C ALA A 15 6.97 4.62 -13.11
N LEU A 16 7.27 5.49 -14.08
CA LEU A 16 6.56 6.77 -14.21
C LEU A 16 5.13 6.57 -14.70
N ASP A 17 4.92 5.66 -15.66
CA ASP A 17 3.60 5.32 -16.18
C ASP A 17 2.78 4.59 -15.11
N ALA A 18 3.41 3.72 -14.32
CA ALA A 18 2.80 3.05 -13.17
C ALA A 18 2.33 4.06 -12.11
N ALA A 19 3.18 5.04 -11.78
CA ALA A 19 2.83 6.11 -10.86
C ALA A 19 1.65 6.93 -11.39
N ALA A 20 1.68 7.32 -12.67
CA ALA A 20 0.59 8.06 -13.29
C ALA A 20 -0.72 7.28 -13.25
N HIS A 21 -0.68 5.99 -13.60
CA HIS A 21 -1.83 5.09 -13.55
C HIS A 21 -2.36 4.93 -12.12
N PHE A 22 -1.49 4.73 -11.13
CA PHE A 22 -1.89 4.67 -9.73
C PHE A 22 -2.62 5.94 -9.27
N HIS A 23 -2.09 7.12 -9.62
CA HIS A 23 -2.71 8.39 -9.23
C HIS A 23 -4.04 8.66 -9.94
N ALA A 24 -4.21 8.16 -11.17
CA ALA A 24 -5.45 8.29 -11.92
C ALA A 24 -6.53 7.33 -11.41
N GLU A 25 -6.20 6.05 -11.23
CA GLU A 25 -7.19 4.99 -11.04
C GLU A 25 -7.36 4.57 -9.57
N TYR A 26 -6.27 4.45 -8.81
CA TYR A 26 -6.27 3.86 -7.47
C TYR A 26 -6.28 4.89 -6.35
N LEU A 27 -5.67 6.06 -6.54
CA LEU A 27 -5.67 7.12 -5.53
C LEU A 27 -7.09 7.61 -5.18
N PRO A 28 -8.03 7.79 -6.12
CA PRO A 28 -9.42 8.12 -5.78
C PRO A 28 -10.08 7.06 -4.88
N GLN A 29 -9.89 5.78 -5.19
CA GLN A 29 -10.44 4.65 -4.41
C GLN A 29 -9.85 4.61 -3.00
N ALA A 30 -8.53 4.82 -2.87
CA ALA A 30 -7.88 4.90 -1.57
C ALA A 30 -8.46 6.05 -0.71
N ARG A 31 -8.75 7.20 -1.33
CA ARG A 31 -9.39 8.33 -0.65
C ARG A 31 -10.81 8.00 -0.19
N GLU A 32 -11.61 7.39 -1.05
CA GLU A 32 -12.97 6.97 -0.70
C GLU A 32 -12.99 6.00 0.49
N LEU A 33 -12.11 4.99 0.48
CA LEU A 33 -11.95 4.07 1.61
C LEU A 33 -11.58 4.83 2.90
N LEU A 34 -10.67 5.80 2.80
CA LEU A 34 -10.21 6.61 3.93
C LEU A 34 -11.23 7.64 4.40
N GLU A 35 -12.23 8.00 3.61
CA GLU A 35 -13.38 8.79 4.05
C GLU A 35 -14.44 7.92 4.74
N GLY A 36 -14.48 6.61 4.43
CA GLY A 36 -15.37 5.62 5.02
C GLY A 36 -15.09 5.29 6.49
N PRO A 37 -15.69 4.21 7.04
CA PRO A 37 -15.61 3.88 8.47
C PRO A 37 -14.31 3.19 8.89
N VAL A 38 -13.37 2.94 7.98
CA VAL A 38 -12.14 2.19 8.30
C VAL A 38 -11.15 3.01 9.13
N ASP A 39 -10.42 2.35 10.02
CA ASP A 39 -9.35 2.93 10.83
C ASP A 39 -7.98 2.89 10.13
N ALA A 40 -7.79 1.93 9.22
CA ALA A 40 -6.54 1.72 8.50
C ALA A 40 -6.75 1.23 7.07
N LEU A 41 -5.79 1.53 6.19
CA LEU A 41 -5.72 1.07 4.81
C LEU A 41 -4.37 0.43 4.52
N LEU A 42 -4.39 -0.76 3.92
CA LEU A 42 -3.21 -1.42 3.36
C LEU A 42 -3.29 -1.42 1.83
N LEU A 43 -2.34 -0.76 1.17
CA LEU A 43 -2.16 -0.84 -0.28
C LEU A 43 -1.34 -2.09 -0.62
N HIS A 44 -1.83 -2.92 -1.53
CA HIS A 44 -1.12 -4.13 -1.96
C HIS A 44 -0.65 -3.97 -3.41
N PHE A 45 0.64 -3.69 -3.58
CA PHE A 45 1.29 -3.59 -4.89
C PHE A 45 1.77 -4.98 -5.37
N PRO A 46 1.67 -5.28 -6.67
CA PRO A 46 1.85 -6.64 -7.19
C PRO A 46 3.31 -7.06 -7.38
N SER A 47 4.26 -6.12 -7.31
CA SER A 47 5.68 -6.36 -7.62
C SER A 47 6.58 -5.69 -6.60
N ASP A 48 7.65 -6.38 -6.22
CA ASP A 48 8.77 -5.84 -5.45
C ASP A 48 9.90 -5.30 -6.35
N ASP A 49 9.62 -4.85 -7.58
CA ASP A 49 10.64 -4.20 -8.42
C ASP A 49 11.23 -2.95 -7.73
N PRO A 50 12.56 -2.88 -7.52
CA PRO A 50 13.24 -1.71 -6.95
C PRO A 50 12.93 -0.38 -7.65
N ALA A 51 12.67 -0.38 -8.97
CA ALA A 51 12.37 0.84 -9.72
C ALA A 51 11.02 1.46 -9.31
N GLN A 52 10.09 0.66 -8.79
CA GLN A 52 8.76 1.12 -8.37
C GLN A 52 8.77 1.73 -6.96
N ARG A 53 9.77 1.38 -6.14
CA ARG A 53 9.79 1.71 -4.70
C ARG A 53 9.61 3.20 -4.41
N GLY A 54 10.27 4.06 -5.17
CA GLY A 54 10.33 5.50 -4.87
C GLY A 54 8.95 6.15 -4.84
N TRP A 55 8.16 5.94 -5.91
CA TRP A 55 6.84 6.55 -6.01
C TRP A 55 5.82 5.85 -5.12
N GLN A 56 5.89 4.52 -4.97
CA GLN A 56 5.00 3.76 -4.10
C GLN A 56 5.12 4.23 -2.65
N LEU A 57 6.35 4.37 -2.14
CA LEU A 57 6.58 4.85 -0.78
C LEU A 57 6.10 6.30 -0.60
N ALA A 58 6.35 7.17 -1.57
CA ALA A 58 5.90 8.56 -1.52
C ALA A 58 4.36 8.64 -1.50
N ALA A 59 3.66 7.83 -2.29
CA ALA A 59 2.20 7.75 -2.29
C ALA A 59 1.66 7.26 -0.94
N VAL A 60 2.21 6.17 -0.39
CA VAL A 60 1.84 5.63 0.93
C VAL A 60 2.04 6.69 2.03
N GLN A 61 3.20 7.35 2.07
CA GLN A 61 3.50 8.38 3.08
C GLN A 61 2.59 9.60 2.96
N SER A 62 2.28 10.01 1.73
CA SER A 62 1.39 11.15 1.47
C SER A 62 -0.04 10.83 1.92
N LEU A 63 -0.54 9.63 1.61
CA LEU A 63 -1.84 9.14 2.07
C LEU A 63 -1.90 9.05 3.61
N ALA A 64 -0.86 8.47 4.24
CA ALA A 64 -0.77 8.36 5.70
C ALA A 64 -0.81 9.74 6.39
N ARG A 65 -0.11 10.74 5.84
CA ARG A 65 -0.12 12.10 6.38
C ARG A 65 -1.47 12.78 6.19
N MET A 66 -2.10 12.58 5.03
CA MET A 66 -3.37 13.19 4.68
C MET A 66 -4.53 12.64 5.50
N ALA A 67 -4.54 11.33 5.76
CA ALA A 67 -5.65 10.64 6.42
C ALA A 67 -5.53 10.57 7.94
N ALA A 68 -4.50 11.18 8.55
CA ALA A 68 -4.33 11.18 10.00
C ALA A 68 -5.62 11.64 10.72
N PRO A 69 -6.09 10.93 11.76
CA PRO A 69 -5.39 9.90 12.53
C PRO A 69 -5.47 8.46 11.97
N LYS A 70 -6.09 8.22 10.81
CA LYS A 70 -6.12 6.90 10.18
C LYS A 70 -4.73 6.47 9.70
N ARG A 71 -4.50 5.16 9.62
CA ARG A 71 -3.20 4.60 9.22
C ARG A 71 -3.22 4.17 7.76
N VAL A 72 -2.12 4.41 7.05
CA VAL A 72 -1.94 3.90 5.68
C VAL A 72 -0.57 3.26 5.58
N ASN A 73 -0.51 2.00 5.16
CA ASN A 73 0.73 1.30 4.85
C ASN A 73 0.61 0.66 3.47
N GLY A 74 1.74 0.24 2.91
CA GLY A 74 1.82 -0.52 1.68
C GLY A 74 2.58 -1.81 1.87
N ILE A 75 2.25 -2.82 1.07
CA ILE A 75 3.06 -4.02 0.85
C ILE A 75 3.37 -4.14 -0.64
N ALA A 76 4.54 -4.65 -0.97
CA ALA A 76 4.95 -4.92 -2.34
C ALA A 76 5.74 -6.24 -2.39
N GLY A 77 5.37 -7.15 -3.28
CA GLY A 77 6.02 -8.46 -3.37
C GLY A 77 5.07 -9.57 -3.80
N PRO A 78 5.52 -10.83 -3.69
CA PRO A 78 4.71 -12.00 -4.05
C PRO A 78 3.51 -12.15 -3.12
N GLU A 79 2.60 -13.04 -3.48
CA GLU A 79 1.36 -13.31 -2.73
C GLU A 79 1.58 -13.80 -1.28
N GLN A 80 2.81 -14.15 -0.90
CA GLN A 80 3.15 -14.62 0.45
C GLN A 80 4.29 -13.79 1.07
N PRO A 81 4.16 -13.35 2.34
CA PRO A 81 2.98 -13.45 3.20
C PRO A 81 1.77 -12.71 2.59
N SER A 82 0.56 -13.22 2.84
CA SER A 82 -0.62 -12.65 2.19
C SER A 82 -0.90 -11.24 2.73
N ALA A 83 -1.60 -10.44 1.94
CA ALA A 83 -2.04 -9.11 2.39
C ALA A 83 -2.89 -9.18 3.67
N ALA A 84 -3.63 -10.28 3.86
CA ALA A 84 -4.40 -10.53 5.07
C ALA A 84 -3.49 -10.80 6.28
N ASP A 85 -2.46 -11.65 6.15
CA ASP A 85 -1.51 -11.92 7.24
C ASP A 85 -0.80 -10.64 7.71
N ILE A 86 -0.41 -9.80 6.74
CA ILE A 86 0.21 -8.51 7.06
C ILE A 86 -0.79 -7.54 7.64
N ALA A 87 -2.05 -7.59 7.22
CA ALA A 87 -3.09 -6.78 7.79
C ALA A 87 -3.32 -7.12 9.27
N ASP A 88 -3.46 -8.41 9.59
CA ASP A 88 -3.62 -8.91 10.95
C ASP A 88 -2.42 -8.51 11.83
N TRP A 89 -1.20 -8.60 11.31
CA TRP A 89 -0.01 -8.15 12.02
C TRP A 89 -0.02 -6.63 12.27
N LEU A 90 -0.42 -5.82 11.29
CA LEU A 90 -0.51 -4.35 11.42
C LEU A 90 -1.59 -3.92 12.42
N GLU A 91 -2.67 -4.69 12.59
CA GLU A 91 -3.69 -4.44 13.61
C GLU A 91 -3.11 -4.52 15.03
N ALA A 92 -2.19 -5.45 15.27
CA ALA A 92 -1.47 -5.57 16.55
C ALA A 92 -0.38 -4.49 16.76
N ALA A 93 -0.08 -3.67 15.75
CA ALA A 93 1.00 -2.68 15.77
C ALA A 93 0.49 -1.25 15.49
N PRO A 94 -0.30 -0.62 16.40
CA PRO A 94 -1.00 0.64 16.13
C PRO A 94 -0.08 1.84 15.87
N GLY A 95 1.21 1.77 16.21
CA GLY A 95 2.20 2.81 15.91
C GLY A 95 2.72 2.83 14.47
N ILE A 96 2.40 1.82 13.65
CA ILE A 96 2.94 1.69 12.30
C ILE A 96 2.01 2.34 11.27
N THR A 97 2.52 3.37 10.60
CA THR A 97 1.88 4.06 9.47
C THR A 97 2.95 4.65 8.53
N GLY A 98 2.60 4.88 7.27
CA GLY A 98 3.49 5.44 6.25
C GLY A 98 4.60 4.51 5.78
N GLN A 99 4.50 3.20 6.05
CA GLN A 99 5.55 2.22 5.69
C GLN A 99 5.20 1.47 4.40
N LEU A 100 6.21 1.21 3.57
CA LEU A 100 6.14 0.26 2.46
C LEU A 100 6.96 -0.98 2.82
N LEU A 101 6.28 -2.04 3.24
CA LEU A 101 6.89 -3.34 3.53
C LEU A 101 7.13 -4.06 2.21
N ARG A 102 8.32 -4.63 2.03
CA ARG A 102 8.68 -5.31 0.79
C ARG A 102 9.05 -6.74 1.10
N PHE A 103 8.39 -7.66 0.41
CA PHE A 103 8.67 -9.08 0.49
C PHE A 103 9.34 -9.44 -0.82
N GLY A 104 10.63 -9.74 -0.76
CA GLY A 104 11.34 -10.36 -1.87
C GLY A 104 11.63 -11.80 -1.47
N GLY A 105 11.35 -12.76 -2.35
CA GLY A 105 12.01 -14.05 -2.23
C GLY A 105 13.51 -13.77 -2.32
N ASN A 106 14.29 -14.17 -1.31
CA ASN A 106 15.74 -14.05 -1.37
C ASN A 106 16.22 -14.55 -2.75
N ALA A 107 16.70 -13.64 -3.61
CA ALA A 107 17.58 -14.03 -4.68
C ALA A 107 18.82 -14.59 -3.97
N LEU A 108 18.92 -15.92 -3.95
CA LEU A 108 20.13 -16.63 -3.56
C LEU A 108 21.33 -16.15 -4.37
#